data_AF-A0A966L5H0-F1
#
_entry.id   AF-A0A966L5H0-F1
#
_cell.length_a   1.000
_cell.length_b   1.000
_cell.length_c   1.000
_cell.angle_alpha   90.00
_cell.angle_beta   90.00
_cell.angle_gamma   90.00
#
_symmetry.space_group_name_H-M   'P 1'
#
loop_
_entity.id
_entity.type
_entity.pdbx_description
1 polymer ?
#
loop_
_entity_poly.entity_id
_entity_poly.type
_entity_poly.pdbx_seq_one_letter_code
_entity_poly.pdbx_strand_id
1 'polypeptide(L)'
;MTTITSILGACALIFLQLKKINKLSFKVYFWLVIILGLSIAGWLHGKRTYIAIGLVLILLSLVIKKVVSGKQLVIAFLVGLPLLFFVADVYQSNVRGLSRETIGEERYYDQFRLYLGKDHQIKLAIYSELYPEKNQILEYRLQTFYYYAISHTIPRLLWPGKPKIAPSYEYFLSKAALGQEIDSDYSSPGIYLQASYFGEMLSNVGWLGILLGPITVAWFCRVGDSSGKYLLRIWTMQIVIFALYLGLREPIVTIIWVFWVLRNRYLVRKQKRKLYQLFGKLNSTLPRE
;
A
#
# COMPACT_ATOMS: atom_id res chain seq x y z
N MET A 1 6.09 4.55 -10.90
CA MET A 1 4.80 5.24 -11.17
C MET A 1 4.00 4.55 -12.27
N THR A 2 4.56 4.25 -13.44
CA THR A 2 3.86 3.63 -14.58
C THR A 2 3.13 2.33 -14.22
N THR A 3 3.76 1.41 -13.48
CA THR A 3 3.13 0.15 -13.05
C THR A 3 1.91 0.31 -12.14
N ILE A 4 1.96 1.26 -11.20
CA ILE A 4 0.88 1.49 -10.24
C ILE A 4 -0.35 2.09 -10.95
N THR A 5 -0.12 3.03 -11.87
CA THR A 5 -1.17 3.58 -12.72
C THR A 5 -1.75 2.55 -13.69
N SER A 6 -0.94 1.61 -14.19
CA SER A 6 -1.40 0.49 -15.01
C SER A 6 -2.28 -0.49 -14.24
N ILE A 7 -1.91 -0.83 -13.00
CA ILE A 7 -2.71 -1.69 -12.11
C ILE A 7 -4.05 -1.00 -11.77
N LEU A 8 -4.03 0.31 -11.52
CA LEU A 8 -5.23 1.13 -11.30
C LEU A 8 -6.12 1.16 -12.55
N GLY A 9 -5.55 1.36 -13.73
CA GLY A 9 -6.24 1.31 -15.02
C GLY A 9 -6.89 -0.06 -15.25
N ALA A 10 -6.16 -1.15 -14.97
CA ALA A 10 -6.69 -2.50 -15.07
C ALA A 10 -7.85 -2.73 -14.11
N CYS A 11 -7.72 -2.37 -12.82
CA CYS A 11 -8.79 -2.51 -11.83
C CYS A 11 -10.03 -1.66 -12.17
N ALA A 12 -9.84 -0.45 -12.68
CA ALA A 12 -10.93 0.42 -13.13
C ALA A 12 -11.62 -0.13 -14.39
N LEU A 13 -10.86 -0.63 -15.37
CA LEU A 13 -11.39 -1.26 -16.58
C LEU A 13 -12.17 -2.54 -16.27
N ILE A 14 -11.63 -3.41 -15.40
CA ILE A 14 -12.34 -4.57 -14.82
C ILE A 14 -13.68 -4.13 -14.22
N PHE A 15 -13.65 -3.06 -13.42
CA PHE A 15 -14.83 -2.60 -12.72
C PHE A 15 -15.92 -2.06 -13.68
N LEU A 16 -15.50 -1.32 -14.70
CA LEU A 16 -16.37 -0.73 -15.73
C LEU A 16 -16.97 -1.79 -16.67
N GLN A 17 -16.20 -2.79 -17.09
CA GLN A 17 -16.65 -3.81 -18.06
C GLN A 17 -17.54 -4.89 -17.44
N LEU A 18 -17.37 -5.22 -16.15
CA LEU A 18 -18.22 -6.20 -15.45
C LEU A 18 -19.70 -5.80 -15.36
N LYS A 19 -20.05 -4.53 -15.61
CA LYS A 19 -21.45 -4.07 -15.64
C LYS A 19 -22.17 -4.37 -16.97
N LYS A 20 -21.43 -4.71 -18.03
CA LYS A 20 -21.94 -4.77 -19.41
C LYS A 20 -21.85 -6.16 -20.07
N ILE A 21 -21.12 -7.12 -19.48
CA ILE A 21 -20.74 -8.36 -20.17
C ILE A 21 -21.29 -9.60 -19.44
N ASN A 22 -22.29 -10.24 -20.05
CA ASN A 22 -23.06 -11.33 -19.46
C ASN A 22 -22.53 -12.74 -19.76
N LYS A 23 -21.53 -12.90 -20.64
CA LYS A 23 -20.98 -14.22 -21.01
C LYS A 23 -19.80 -14.65 -20.12
N LEU A 24 -19.88 -15.86 -19.58
CA LEU A 24 -18.89 -16.46 -18.66
C LEU A 24 -17.52 -16.71 -19.32
N SER A 25 -17.49 -17.13 -20.58
CA SER A 25 -16.25 -17.41 -21.33
C SER A 25 -15.39 -16.16 -21.53
N PHE A 26 -16.00 -15.00 -21.80
CA PHE A 26 -15.29 -13.74 -21.96
C PHE A 26 -14.71 -13.22 -20.64
N LYS A 27 -15.36 -13.52 -19.50
CA LYS A 27 -14.84 -13.20 -18.17
C LYS A 27 -13.53 -13.96 -17.93
N VAL A 28 -13.47 -15.26 -18.20
CA VAL A 28 -12.28 -16.10 -17.97
C VAL A 28 -11.09 -15.67 -18.85
N TYR A 29 -11.31 -15.46 -20.15
CA TYR A 29 -10.24 -15.00 -21.07
C TYR A 29 -9.71 -13.61 -20.69
N PHE A 30 -10.58 -12.69 -20.32
CA PHE A 30 -10.17 -11.36 -19.88
C PHE A 30 -9.36 -11.39 -18.58
N TRP A 31 -9.77 -12.23 -17.61
CA TRP A 31 -9.00 -12.44 -16.38
C TRP A 31 -7.64 -13.07 -16.63
N LEU A 32 -7.56 -14.05 -17.52
CA LEU A 32 -6.29 -14.66 -17.95
C LEU A 32 -5.35 -13.61 -18.55
N VAL A 33 -5.84 -12.77 -19.47
CA VAL A 33 -5.02 -11.72 -20.10
C VAL A 33 -4.54 -10.68 -19.10
N ILE A 34 -5.37 -10.26 -18.13
CA ILE A 34 -4.93 -9.31 -17.10
C ILE A 34 -3.93 -9.95 -16.13
N ILE A 35 -4.18 -11.17 -15.67
CA ILE A 35 -3.26 -11.87 -14.76
C ILE A 35 -1.93 -12.11 -15.47
N LEU A 36 -1.94 -12.56 -16.72
CA LEU A 36 -0.75 -12.75 -17.54
C LEU A 36 0.00 -11.42 -17.75
N GLY A 37 -0.72 -10.34 -18.10
CA GLY A 37 -0.15 -9.01 -18.29
C GLY A 37 0.46 -8.42 -17.03
N LEU A 38 -0.18 -8.59 -15.87
CA LEU A 38 0.36 -8.17 -14.58
C LEU A 38 1.58 -9.00 -14.17
N SER A 39 1.57 -10.30 -14.49
CA SER A 39 2.68 -11.21 -14.21
C SER A 39 3.91 -10.88 -15.06
N ILE A 40 3.72 -10.62 -16.36
CA ILE A 40 4.76 -10.16 -17.28
C ILE A 40 5.28 -8.78 -16.86
N ALA A 41 4.39 -7.85 -16.52
CA ALA A 41 4.78 -6.50 -16.10
C ALA A 41 5.60 -6.48 -14.81
N GLY A 42 5.27 -7.32 -13.82
CA GLY A 42 6.06 -7.39 -12.61
C GLY A 42 7.30 -8.27 -12.72
N TRP A 43 7.36 -9.20 -13.68
CA TRP A 43 8.59 -9.87 -14.08
C TRP A 43 9.58 -8.85 -14.70
N LEU A 44 9.11 -8.01 -15.61
CA LEU A 44 9.91 -6.97 -16.28
C LEU A 44 10.39 -5.86 -15.32
N HIS A 45 9.60 -5.50 -14.31
CA HIS A 45 9.97 -4.46 -13.34
C HIS A 45 10.76 -4.96 -12.13
N GLY A 46 10.94 -6.28 -11.95
CA GLY A 46 11.71 -6.87 -10.85
C GLY A 46 11.10 -6.71 -9.45
N LYS A 47 10.03 -5.92 -9.28
CA LYS A 47 9.36 -5.64 -8.00
C LYS A 47 8.08 -6.48 -7.86
N ARG A 48 8.28 -7.72 -7.39
CA ARG A 48 7.26 -8.78 -7.20
C ARG A 48 6.08 -8.39 -6.31
N THR A 49 6.34 -7.47 -5.39
CA THR A 49 5.34 -6.85 -4.52
C THR A 49 4.14 -6.28 -5.30
N TYR A 50 4.39 -5.66 -6.47
CA TYR A 50 3.30 -5.05 -7.24
C TYR A 50 2.39 -6.08 -7.92
N ILE A 51 2.92 -7.26 -8.28
CA ILE A 51 2.10 -8.37 -8.79
C ILE A 51 1.22 -8.91 -7.68
N ALA A 52 1.80 -9.21 -6.52
CA ALA A 52 1.06 -9.73 -5.38
C ALA A 52 -0.08 -8.79 -4.98
N ILE A 53 0.18 -7.48 -4.93
CA ILE A 53 -0.83 -6.50 -4.58
C ILE A 53 -1.88 -6.36 -5.69
N GLY A 54 -1.49 -6.39 -6.96
CA GLY A 54 -2.44 -6.42 -8.08
C GLY A 54 -3.39 -7.63 -8.02
N LEU A 55 -2.86 -8.82 -7.71
CA LEU A 55 -3.64 -10.05 -7.58
C LEU A 55 -4.62 -9.99 -6.39
N VAL A 56 -4.16 -9.48 -5.25
CA VAL A 56 -5.02 -9.25 -4.07
C VAL A 56 -6.15 -8.25 -4.40
N LEU A 57 -5.86 -7.14 -5.08
CA LEU A 57 -6.87 -6.15 -5.47
C LEU A 57 -7.90 -6.72 -6.45
N ILE A 58 -7.46 -7.57 -7.37
CA ILE A 58 -8.35 -8.31 -8.27
C ILE A 58 -9.28 -9.22 -7.47
N LEU A 59 -8.76 -10.05 -6.57
CA LEU A 59 -9.57 -10.92 -5.73
C LEU A 59 -10.56 -10.11 -4.88
N LEU A 60 -10.11 -9.04 -4.23
CA LEU A 60 -10.98 -8.15 -3.45
C LEU A 60 -12.08 -7.50 -4.30
N SER A 61 -11.78 -7.10 -5.53
CA SER A 61 -12.78 -6.51 -6.43
C SER A 61 -13.92 -7.48 -6.77
N LEU A 62 -13.60 -8.79 -6.91
CA LEU A 62 -14.57 -9.86 -7.15
C LEU A 62 -15.48 -10.09 -5.93
N VAL A 63 -14.91 -9.99 -4.74
CA VAL A 63 -15.61 -10.13 -3.45
C VAL A 63 -16.57 -8.98 -3.22
N ILE A 64 -16.10 -7.75 -3.43
CA ILE A 64 -16.90 -6.54 -3.26
C ILE A 64 -18.14 -6.55 -4.18
N LYS A 65 -18.03 -7.14 -5.38
CA LYS A 65 -19.15 -7.32 -6.29
C LYS A 65 -20.03 -8.56 -6.00
N LYS A 66 -19.74 -9.31 -4.92
CA LYS A 66 -20.41 -10.59 -4.58
C LYS A 66 -20.41 -11.61 -5.72
N VAL A 67 -19.45 -11.54 -6.63
CA VAL A 67 -19.30 -12.54 -7.72
C VAL A 67 -18.84 -13.87 -7.13
N VAL A 68 -18.13 -13.81 -6.01
CA VAL A 68 -17.59 -14.94 -5.27
C VAL A 68 -18.22 -14.96 -3.88
N SER A 69 -18.72 -16.11 -3.45
CA SER A 69 -19.27 -16.29 -2.10
C SER A 69 -18.15 -16.32 -1.05
N GLY A 70 -18.45 -15.94 0.20
CA GLY A 70 -17.47 -15.94 1.29
C GLY A 70 -16.78 -17.31 1.49
N LYS A 71 -17.48 -18.42 1.24
CA LYS A 71 -16.92 -19.78 1.30
C LYS A 71 -15.87 -20.02 0.21
N GLN A 72 -16.12 -19.57 -1.02
CA GLN A 72 -15.18 -19.69 -2.13
C GLN A 72 -13.90 -18.87 -1.90
N LEU A 73 -14.01 -17.74 -1.20
CA LEU A 73 -12.87 -16.94 -0.75
C LEU A 73 -12.00 -17.69 0.27
N VAL A 74 -12.63 -18.32 1.26
CA VAL A 74 -11.92 -19.12 2.27
C VAL A 74 -11.19 -20.27 1.59
N ILE A 75 -11.83 -20.97 0.65
CA ILE A 75 -11.19 -22.03 -0.14
C ILE A 75 -10.04 -21.46 -0.97
N ALA A 76 -10.23 -20.35 -1.68
CA ALA A 76 -9.19 -19.71 -2.46
C ALA A 76 -8.00 -19.26 -1.59
N PHE A 77 -8.25 -18.83 -0.35
CA PHE A 77 -7.20 -18.48 0.60
C PHE A 77 -6.48 -19.73 1.13
N LEU A 78 -7.22 -20.77 1.52
CA LEU A 78 -6.66 -22.03 2.01
C LEU A 78 -5.82 -22.75 0.95
N VAL A 79 -6.17 -22.64 -0.32
CA VAL A 79 -5.41 -23.22 -1.44
C VAL A 79 -4.31 -22.26 -1.90
N GLY A 80 -4.61 -20.96 -1.98
CA GLY A 80 -3.69 -19.96 -2.48
C GLY A 80 -2.51 -19.67 -1.55
N LEU A 81 -2.72 -19.72 -0.23
CA LEU A 81 -1.67 -19.45 0.75
C LEU A 81 -0.54 -20.50 0.68
N PRO A 82 -0.80 -21.83 0.73
CA PRO A 82 0.23 -22.84 0.51
C PRO A 82 0.93 -22.71 -0.85
N LEU A 83 0.17 -22.41 -1.90
CA LEU A 83 0.73 -22.23 -3.25
C LEU A 83 1.70 -21.03 -3.31
N LEU A 84 1.35 -19.92 -2.65
CA LEU A 84 2.23 -18.75 -2.54
C LEU A 84 3.49 -19.07 -1.74
N PHE A 85 3.39 -19.84 -0.65
CA PHE A 85 4.55 -20.31 0.10
C PHE A 85 5.45 -21.21 -0.73
N PHE A 86 4.87 -22.14 -1.49
CA PHE A 86 5.60 -23.02 -2.40
C PHE A 86 6.36 -22.21 -3.47
N VAL A 87 5.69 -21.28 -4.14
CA VAL A 87 6.33 -20.40 -5.13
C VAL A 87 7.42 -19.54 -4.50
N ALA A 88 7.21 -19.03 -3.30
CA ALA A 88 8.21 -18.25 -2.58
C ALA A 88 9.45 -19.09 -2.22
N ASP A 89 9.25 -20.34 -1.80
CA ASP A 89 10.32 -21.28 -1.48
C ASP A 89 11.14 -21.65 -2.73
N VAL A 90 10.47 -22.09 -3.80
CA VAL A 90 11.10 -22.40 -5.10
C VAL A 90 11.90 -21.21 -5.61
N TYR A 91 11.39 -19.99 -5.42
CA TYR A 91 12.10 -18.79 -5.82
C TYR A 91 13.36 -18.53 -4.97
N GLN A 92 13.26 -18.65 -3.64
CA GLN A 92 14.39 -18.42 -2.73
C GLN A 92 15.50 -19.45 -2.95
N SER A 93 15.15 -20.72 -3.15
CA SER A 93 16.11 -21.78 -3.41
C SER A 93 16.79 -21.62 -4.77
N ASN A 94 16.02 -21.50 -5.87
CA ASN A 94 16.59 -21.56 -7.21
C ASN A 94 17.20 -20.25 -7.71
N VAL A 95 16.66 -19.10 -7.29
CA VAL A 95 17.11 -17.80 -7.81
C VAL A 95 18.07 -17.10 -6.86
N ARG A 96 17.91 -17.31 -5.55
CA ARG A 96 18.79 -16.70 -4.54
C ARG A 96 19.80 -17.67 -3.92
N GLY A 97 19.72 -18.96 -4.24
CA GLY A 97 20.59 -19.98 -3.63
C GLY A 97 20.35 -20.14 -2.12
N LEU A 98 19.22 -19.66 -1.60
CA LEU A 98 18.88 -19.71 -0.18
C LEU A 98 18.02 -20.96 0.09
N SER A 99 18.58 -22.14 -0.18
CA SER A 99 17.93 -23.41 0.16
C SER A 99 18.21 -23.79 1.61
N ARG A 100 17.33 -24.59 2.23
CA ARG A 100 17.55 -25.11 3.59
C ARG A 100 18.87 -25.88 3.71
N GLU A 101 19.28 -26.57 2.64
CA GLU A 101 20.53 -27.31 2.57
C GLU A 101 21.76 -26.38 2.55
N THR A 102 21.65 -25.20 1.94
CA THR A 102 22.79 -24.28 1.78
C THR A 102 23.03 -23.39 3.01
N ILE A 103 21.97 -22.92 3.67
CA ILE A 103 22.09 -21.94 4.77
C ILE A 103 21.69 -22.48 6.14
N GLY A 104 21.16 -23.70 6.23
CA GLY A 104 20.62 -24.29 7.45
C GLY A 104 19.19 -23.81 7.78
N GLU A 105 18.42 -24.64 8.51
CA GLU A 105 17.00 -24.39 8.76
C GLU A 105 16.72 -23.10 9.54
N GLU A 106 17.54 -22.78 10.54
CA GLU A 106 17.39 -21.60 11.39
C GLU A 106 17.54 -20.30 10.59
N ARG A 107 18.60 -20.18 9.78
CA ARG A 107 18.83 -19.01 8.93
C ARG A 107 17.80 -18.90 7.81
N TYR A 108 17.33 -20.03 7.29
CA TYR A 108 16.25 -20.05 6.31
C TYR A 108 14.94 -19.51 6.91
N TYR A 109 14.61 -19.91 8.14
CA TYR A 109 13.47 -19.36 8.88
C TYR A 109 13.61 -17.85 9.10
N ASP A 110 14.77 -17.39 9.55
CA ASP A 110 15.03 -15.97 9.79
C ASP A 110 14.91 -15.14 8.51
N GLN A 111 15.36 -15.66 7.36
CA GLN A 111 15.17 -15.00 6.07
C GLN A 111 13.68 -14.90 5.72
N PHE A 112 12.90 -15.98 5.86
CA PHE A 112 11.46 -15.94 5.62
C PHE A 112 10.74 -14.95 6.53
N ARG A 113 11.10 -14.92 7.82
CA ARG A 113 10.60 -13.95 8.78
C ARG A 113 10.96 -12.52 8.42
N LEU A 114 12.19 -12.29 7.95
CA LEU A 114 12.66 -10.98 7.52
C LEU A 114 11.88 -10.47 6.31
N TYR A 115 11.58 -11.34 5.33
CA TYR A 115 10.82 -10.96 4.14
C TYR A 115 9.31 -10.82 4.35
N LEU A 116 8.69 -11.70 5.15
CA LEU A 116 7.23 -11.75 5.30
C LEU A 116 6.74 -11.05 6.58
N GLY A 117 7.42 -11.26 7.70
CA GLY A 117 6.97 -10.80 9.02
C GLY A 117 7.26 -9.33 9.28
N LYS A 118 8.39 -8.80 8.80
CA LYS A 118 8.84 -7.41 9.01
C LYS A 118 8.89 -6.94 10.47
N ASP A 119 8.85 -7.86 11.42
CA ASP A 119 8.86 -7.54 12.86
C ASP A 119 10.21 -6.94 13.30
N HIS A 120 11.30 -7.30 12.63
CA HIS A 120 12.63 -6.72 12.82
C HIS A 120 12.63 -5.18 12.72
N GLN A 121 11.75 -4.59 11.91
CA GLN A 121 11.69 -3.14 11.70
C GLN A 121 11.04 -2.42 12.87
N ILE A 122 9.97 -3.00 13.41
CA ILE A 122 9.29 -2.48 14.58
C ILE A 122 10.20 -2.65 15.80
N LYS A 123 10.88 -3.81 15.93
CA LYS A 123 11.87 -4.04 16.99
C LYS A 123 13.02 -3.05 16.93
N LEU A 124 13.56 -2.78 15.74
CA LEU A 124 14.63 -1.81 15.58
C LEU A 124 14.16 -0.39 15.91
N ALA A 125 12.94 -0.02 15.50
CA ALA A 125 12.34 1.26 15.87
C ALA A 125 12.14 1.38 17.40
N ILE A 126 11.63 0.34 18.06
CA ILE A 126 11.52 0.29 19.52
C ILE A 126 12.91 0.40 20.17
N TYR A 127 13.90 -0.32 19.64
CA TYR A 127 15.27 -0.28 20.16
C TYR A 127 15.88 1.12 20.04
N SER A 128 15.68 1.81 18.91
CA SER A 128 16.14 3.19 18.74
C SER A 128 15.45 4.20 19.65
N GLU A 129 14.21 3.93 20.07
CA GLU A 129 13.51 4.74 21.06
C GLU A 129 14.02 4.51 22.48
N LEU A 130 14.41 3.27 22.81
CA LEU A 130 14.91 2.89 24.13
C LEU A 130 16.37 3.28 24.34
N TYR A 131 17.18 3.22 23.28
CA TYR A 131 18.62 3.47 23.30
C TYR A 131 19.04 4.44 22.19
N PRO A 132 18.54 5.70 22.22
CA PRO A 132 18.82 6.69 21.19
C PRO A 132 20.31 7.05 21.10
N GLU A 133 21.10 6.82 22.14
CA GLU A 133 22.55 7.01 22.13
C GLU A 133 23.32 5.91 21.38
N LYS A 134 22.70 4.73 21.18
CA LYS A 134 23.33 3.58 20.52
C LYS A 134 22.93 3.46 19.06
N ASN A 135 21.67 3.76 18.74
CA ASN A 135 21.18 3.64 17.39
C ASN A 135 19.99 4.56 17.18
N GLN A 136 20.09 5.46 16.20
CA GLN A 136 18.96 6.28 15.75
C GLN A 136 18.66 5.97 14.30
N ILE A 137 17.41 5.63 14.02
CA ILE A 137 16.97 5.42 12.63
C ILE A 137 16.89 6.76 11.91
N LEU A 138 16.20 7.73 12.51
CA LEU A 138 16.04 9.07 11.95
C LEU A 138 16.92 10.04 12.73
N GLU A 139 17.50 11.01 12.04
CA GLU A 139 18.28 12.10 12.62
C GLU A 139 17.38 13.05 13.42
N TYR A 140 16.12 13.16 13.03
CA TYR A 140 15.12 13.97 13.74
C TYR A 140 13.69 13.44 13.52
N ARG A 141 12.78 13.85 14.40
CA ARG A 141 11.35 13.51 14.31
C ARG A 141 10.72 14.08 13.05
N LEU A 142 9.75 13.36 12.48
CA LEU A 142 9.05 13.74 11.26
C LEU A 142 9.95 13.85 10.01
N GLN A 143 11.20 13.39 10.05
CA GLN A 143 12.16 13.50 8.96
C GLN A 143 11.62 12.89 7.66
N THR A 144 11.03 11.69 7.69
CA THR A 144 10.53 11.08 6.45
C THR A 144 9.25 11.75 5.97
N PHE A 145 8.39 12.25 6.86
CA PHE A 145 7.26 13.10 6.46
C PHE A 145 7.73 14.36 5.72
N TYR A 146 8.76 15.03 6.25
CA TYR A 146 9.38 16.20 5.63
C TYR A 146 9.91 15.87 4.22
N TYR A 147 10.71 14.80 4.10
CA TYR A 147 11.22 14.39 2.78
C TYR A 147 10.09 14.02 1.83
N TYR A 148 9.09 13.23 2.22
CA TYR A 148 8.00 12.90 1.30
C TYR A 148 7.14 14.11 0.91
N ALA A 149 6.87 15.02 1.85
CA ALA A 149 6.07 16.22 1.60
C ALA A 149 6.77 17.20 0.66
N ILE A 150 8.09 17.36 0.77
CA ILE A 150 8.85 18.42 0.07
C ILE A 150 9.69 17.85 -1.08
N SER A 151 10.48 16.82 -0.81
CA SER A 151 11.38 16.26 -1.83
C SER A 151 10.65 15.51 -2.94
N HIS A 152 9.43 15.01 -2.74
CA HIS A 152 8.70 14.34 -3.83
C HIS A 152 7.79 15.29 -4.61
N THR A 153 7.51 16.48 -4.07
CA THR A 153 6.56 17.44 -4.66
C THR A 153 7.26 18.57 -5.39
N ILE A 154 8.41 19.04 -4.90
CA ILE A 154 9.15 20.16 -5.50
C ILE A 154 10.03 19.64 -6.64
N PRO A 155 9.84 20.09 -7.89
CA PRO A 155 10.73 19.76 -9.01
C PRO A 155 12.18 20.17 -8.71
N ARG A 156 13.16 19.37 -9.13
CA ARG A 156 14.59 19.69 -8.90
C ARG A 156 15.00 21.03 -9.52
N LEU A 157 14.31 21.48 -10.58
CA LEU A 157 14.49 22.80 -11.17
C LEU A 157 14.30 23.95 -10.16
N LEU A 158 13.35 23.80 -9.23
CA LEU A 158 13.02 24.81 -8.21
C LEU A 158 13.82 24.64 -6.91
N TRP A 159 14.66 23.60 -6.80
CA TRP A 159 15.51 23.35 -5.63
C TRP A 159 16.89 22.83 -6.08
N PRO A 160 17.82 23.73 -6.43
CA PRO A 160 19.14 23.37 -6.94
C PRO A 160 19.97 22.50 -5.97
N GLY A 161 19.81 22.70 -4.66
CA GLY A 161 20.44 21.91 -3.61
C GLY A 161 19.66 20.65 -3.19
N LYS A 162 18.64 20.23 -3.95
CA LYS A 162 17.85 19.04 -3.62
C LYS A 162 18.73 17.80 -3.64
N PRO A 163 18.71 16.95 -2.58
CA PRO A 163 19.45 15.70 -2.56
C PRO A 163 19.26 14.90 -3.85
N LYS A 164 20.36 14.33 -4.37
CA LYS A 164 20.33 13.53 -5.61
C LYS A 164 19.38 12.33 -5.46
N ILE A 165 19.35 11.76 -4.26
CA ILE A 165 18.42 10.73 -3.83
C ILE A 165 17.61 11.34 -2.68
N ALA A 166 16.29 11.35 -2.79
CA ALA A 166 15.44 11.68 -1.64
C ALA A 166 15.50 10.50 -0.67
N PRO A 167 16.12 10.64 0.52
CA PRO A 167 16.25 9.53 1.44
C PRO A 167 14.85 9.11 1.91
N SER A 168 14.56 7.83 1.76
CA SER A 168 13.30 7.22 2.21
C SER A 168 13.51 6.56 3.56
N TYR A 169 12.44 6.16 4.24
CA TYR A 169 12.58 5.41 5.49
C TYR A 169 13.41 4.12 5.32
N GLU A 170 13.29 3.45 4.16
CA GLU A 170 14.12 2.27 3.82
C GLU A 170 15.62 2.57 3.89
N TYR A 171 16.01 3.77 3.44
CA TYR A 171 17.41 4.21 3.47
C TYR A 171 17.90 4.32 4.92
N PHE A 172 17.18 5.09 5.74
CA PHE A 172 17.51 5.35 7.14
C PHE A 172 17.51 4.07 7.97
N LEU A 173 16.48 3.25 7.81
CA LEU A 173 16.36 1.95 8.47
C LEU A 173 17.53 1.03 8.12
N SER A 174 17.99 1.03 6.87
CA SER A 174 19.10 0.18 6.43
C SER A 174 20.43 0.66 6.98
N LYS A 175 20.70 1.97 6.95
CA LYS A 175 21.91 2.57 7.55
C LYS A 175 21.99 2.24 9.05
N ALA A 176 20.88 2.45 9.78
CA ALA A 176 20.78 2.14 11.20
C ALA A 176 20.94 0.64 11.51
N ALA A 177 20.38 -0.24 10.67
CA ALA A 177 20.54 -1.69 10.86
C ALA A 177 21.97 -2.19 10.57
N LEU A 178 22.68 -1.52 9.66
CA LEU A 178 24.06 -1.83 9.30
C LEU A 178 25.09 -1.12 10.19
N GLY A 179 24.65 -0.25 11.11
CA GLY A 179 25.55 0.57 11.93
C GLY A 179 26.39 1.56 11.10
N GLN A 180 25.86 1.98 9.95
CA GLN A 180 26.54 2.90 9.04
C GLN A 180 26.08 4.33 9.30
N GLU A 181 27.02 5.27 9.20
CA GLU A 181 26.71 6.70 9.25
C GLU A 181 25.92 7.15 8.02
N ILE A 182 25.16 8.23 8.19
CA ILE A 182 24.38 8.85 7.12
C ILE A 182 25.33 9.74 6.31
N ASP A 183 25.54 9.37 5.06
CA ASP A 183 26.45 10.11 4.18
C ASP A 183 25.78 11.43 3.74
N SER A 184 26.58 12.50 3.62
CA SER A 184 26.08 13.83 3.20
C SER A 184 25.45 13.83 1.80
N ASP A 185 25.79 12.87 0.95
CA ASP A 185 25.27 12.70 -0.40
C ASP A 185 24.12 11.68 -0.49
N TYR A 186 23.73 11.07 0.65
CA TYR A 186 22.78 9.98 0.75
C TYR A 186 23.12 8.79 -0.16
N SER A 187 24.40 8.40 -0.18
CA SER A 187 24.88 7.26 -0.96
C SER A 187 24.18 5.94 -0.60
N SER A 188 23.94 5.09 -1.59
CA SER A 188 23.17 3.85 -1.41
C SER A 188 23.81 2.95 -0.32
N PRO A 189 23.06 2.46 0.68
CA PRO A 189 23.57 1.57 1.74
C PRO A 189 23.96 0.17 1.25
N GLY A 190 23.93 -0.08 -0.07
CA GLY A 190 24.16 -1.40 -0.70
C GLY A 190 22.98 -2.36 -0.54
N ILE A 191 22.47 -2.50 0.69
CA ILE A 191 21.33 -3.35 1.05
C ILE A 191 20.19 -2.46 1.55
N TYR A 192 18.99 -2.67 1.00
CA TYR A 192 17.79 -2.00 1.46
C TYR A 192 16.90 -2.96 2.25
N LEU A 193 16.69 -2.65 3.53
CA LEU A 193 15.58 -3.16 4.29
C LEU A 193 14.29 -2.48 3.82
N GLN A 194 13.24 -3.29 3.66
CA GLN A 194 11.94 -2.75 3.28
C GLN A 194 11.37 -1.89 4.41
N ALA A 195 10.50 -0.94 4.10
CA ALA A 195 9.79 -0.18 5.12
C ALA A 195 8.53 -0.92 5.60
N SER A 196 8.01 -0.47 6.74
CA SER A 196 6.67 -0.78 7.25
C SER A 196 6.07 0.47 7.84
N TYR A 197 4.75 0.63 7.68
CA TYR A 197 4.04 1.79 8.20
C TYR A 197 4.22 2.00 9.70
N PHE A 198 4.13 0.92 10.47
CA PHE A 198 4.16 1.00 11.93
C PHE A 198 5.56 1.31 12.46
N GLY A 199 6.60 0.69 11.90
CA GLY A 199 7.99 1.03 12.25
C GLY A 199 8.30 2.48 11.88
N GLU A 200 7.86 2.93 10.70
CA GLU A 200 8.05 4.30 10.27
C GLU A 200 7.29 5.33 11.12
N MET A 201 6.05 5.04 11.52
CA MET A 201 5.30 5.89 12.43
C MET A 201 5.99 5.99 13.78
N LEU A 202 6.42 4.87 14.37
CA LEU A 202 7.15 4.87 15.63
C LEU A 202 8.42 5.73 15.54
N SER A 203 9.22 5.59 14.49
CA SER A 203 10.43 6.40 14.31
C SER A 203 10.14 7.90 14.14
N ASN A 204 9.06 8.26 13.43
CA ASN A 204 8.75 9.67 13.17
C ASN A 204 8.11 10.40 14.36
N VAL A 205 7.26 9.73 15.15
CA VAL A 205 6.47 10.35 16.22
C VAL A 205 6.70 9.73 17.60
N GLY A 206 7.71 8.87 17.74
CA GLY A 206 8.06 8.19 18.99
C GLY A 206 6.97 7.24 19.45
N TRP A 207 6.87 7.05 20.76
CA TRP A 207 5.87 6.17 21.40
C TRP A 207 4.42 6.46 20.98
N LEU A 208 4.09 7.70 20.63
CA LEU A 208 2.77 8.05 20.09
C LEU A 208 2.47 7.32 18.77
N GLY A 209 3.49 6.94 18.00
CA GLY A 209 3.38 6.19 16.76
C GLY A 209 2.75 4.80 16.92
N ILE A 210 2.92 4.18 18.09
CA ILE A 210 2.27 2.89 18.40
C ILE A 210 0.75 3.04 18.42
N LEU A 211 0.24 4.19 18.87
CA LEU A 211 -1.18 4.48 18.94
C LEU A 211 -1.68 5.12 17.64
N LEU A 212 -0.95 6.11 17.11
CA LEU A 212 -1.32 6.83 15.91
C LEU A 212 -1.30 5.94 14.67
N GLY A 213 -0.35 5.01 14.54
CA GLY A 213 -0.27 4.12 13.38
C GLY A 213 -1.53 3.28 13.15
N PRO A 214 -1.99 2.47 14.13
CA PRO A 214 -3.25 1.73 14.02
C PRO A 214 -4.47 2.65 13.85
N ILE A 215 -4.51 3.79 14.54
CA ILE A 215 -5.62 4.75 14.43
C ILE A 215 -5.73 5.32 13.02
N THR A 216 -4.62 5.72 12.39
CA THR A 216 -4.65 6.26 11.02
C THR A 216 -5.05 5.20 10.02
N VAL A 217 -4.60 3.95 10.16
CA VAL A 217 -5.06 2.82 9.34
C VAL A 217 -6.57 2.60 9.49
N ALA A 218 -7.06 2.54 10.73
CA ALA A 218 -8.49 2.38 10.99
C ALA A 218 -9.32 3.56 10.44
N TRP A 219 -8.78 4.78 10.54
CA TRP A 219 -9.38 5.97 9.96
C TRP A 219 -9.46 5.89 8.43
N PHE A 220 -8.38 5.50 7.75
CA PHE A 220 -8.39 5.28 6.30
C PHE A 220 -9.49 4.28 5.92
N CYS A 221 -9.52 3.10 6.54
CA CYS A 221 -10.55 2.10 6.29
C CYS A 221 -11.97 2.65 6.46
N ARG A 222 -12.23 3.36 7.58
CA ARG A 222 -13.53 3.99 7.85
C ARG A 222 -13.93 5.02 6.80
N VAL A 223 -12.97 5.83 6.32
CA VAL A 223 -13.20 6.79 5.22
C VAL A 223 -13.57 6.06 3.93
N GLY A 224 -12.84 5.01 3.57
CA GLY A 224 -13.13 4.19 2.39
C GLY A 224 -14.52 3.54 2.45
N ASP A 225 -14.88 2.99 3.60
CA ASP A 225 -16.16 2.30 3.80
C ASP A 225 -17.35 3.24 3.78
N SER A 226 -17.22 4.42 4.40
CA SER A 226 -18.26 5.45 4.43
C SER A 226 -18.54 6.12 3.08
N SER A 227 -17.68 5.91 2.08
CA SER A 227 -17.76 6.61 0.80
C SER A 227 -18.97 6.23 -0.07
N GLY A 228 -19.56 5.05 0.17
CA GLY A 228 -20.64 4.47 -0.65
C GLY A 228 -20.23 4.11 -2.08
N LYS A 229 -18.98 4.37 -2.49
CA LYS A 229 -18.49 4.12 -3.85
C LYS A 229 -17.43 3.03 -3.84
N TYR A 230 -17.72 1.95 -4.56
CA TYR A 230 -16.84 0.79 -4.68
C TYR A 230 -15.42 1.15 -5.13
N LEU A 231 -15.28 2.05 -6.12
CA LEU A 231 -13.97 2.50 -6.61
C LEU A 231 -13.14 3.16 -5.50
N LEU A 232 -13.77 4.02 -4.69
CA LEU A 232 -13.08 4.71 -3.60
C LEU A 232 -12.70 3.73 -2.48
N ARG A 233 -13.55 2.73 -2.20
CA ARG A 233 -13.24 1.66 -1.25
C ARG A 233 -12.03 0.83 -1.69
N ILE A 234 -11.99 0.37 -2.94
CA ILE A 234 -10.85 -0.39 -3.50
C ILE A 234 -9.57 0.43 -3.44
N TRP A 235 -9.64 1.70 -3.83
CA TRP A 235 -8.47 2.58 -3.79
C TRP A 235 -7.98 2.83 -2.36
N THR A 236 -8.90 2.99 -1.41
CA THR A 236 -8.55 3.12 0.02
C THR A 236 -7.85 1.87 0.54
N MET A 237 -8.36 0.68 0.21
CA MET A 237 -7.74 -0.60 0.58
C MET A 237 -6.32 -0.70 0.00
N GLN A 238 -6.13 -0.32 -1.25
CA GLN A 238 -4.80 -0.31 -1.87
C GLN A 238 -3.83 0.60 -1.15
N ILE A 239 -4.26 1.82 -0.79
CA ILE A 239 -3.42 2.78 -0.04
C ILE A 239 -3.03 2.21 1.31
N VAL A 240 -3.97 1.57 2.02
CA VAL A 240 -3.69 0.92 3.30
C VAL A 240 -2.68 -0.22 3.11
N ILE A 241 -2.88 -1.10 2.13
CA ILE A 241 -1.95 -2.21 1.84
C ILE A 241 -0.56 -1.67 1.46
N PHE A 242 -0.49 -0.63 0.63
CA PHE A 242 0.76 0.03 0.26
C PHE A 242 1.42 0.69 1.45
N ALA A 243 0.69 1.38 2.31
CA ALA A 243 1.23 1.96 3.53
C ALA A 243 1.84 0.85 4.39
N LEU A 244 1.08 -0.21 4.68
CA LEU A 244 1.54 -1.31 5.51
C LEU A 244 2.79 -2.01 4.94
N TYR A 245 2.88 -2.16 3.62
CA TYR A 245 3.97 -2.90 2.99
C TYR A 245 5.17 -2.04 2.57
N LEU A 246 4.98 -0.77 2.23
CA LEU A 246 6.00 0.13 1.66
C LEU A 246 6.25 1.37 2.53
N GLY A 247 5.61 1.47 3.69
CA GLY A 247 5.63 2.68 4.50
C GLY A 247 4.96 3.87 3.78
N LEU A 248 5.41 5.08 4.08
CA LEU A 248 4.88 6.33 3.55
C LEU A 248 5.46 6.74 2.18
N ARG A 249 6.19 5.83 1.52
CA ARG A 249 7.01 6.08 0.32
C ARG A 249 6.29 6.76 -0.85
N GLU A 250 4.98 6.54 -1.00
CA GLU A 250 4.21 7.01 -2.18
C GLU A 250 3.15 8.08 -1.78
N PRO A 251 3.57 9.28 -1.35
CA PRO A 251 2.66 10.31 -0.83
C PRO A 251 1.67 10.80 -1.91
N ILE A 252 2.07 10.81 -3.18
CA ILE A 252 1.25 11.29 -4.30
C ILE A 252 -0.04 10.46 -4.45
N VAL A 253 0.04 9.13 -4.28
CA VAL A 253 -1.14 8.26 -4.36
C VAL A 253 -2.14 8.63 -3.26
N THR A 254 -1.64 8.91 -2.06
CA THR A 254 -2.44 9.37 -0.92
C THR A 254 -3.05 10.74 -1.16
N ILE A 255 -2.29 11.69 -1.73
CA ILE A 255 -2.79 13.05 -2.06
C ILE A 255 -3.95 12.98 -3.07
N ILE A 256 -3.78 12.21 -4.15
CA ILE A 256 -4.83 12.05 -5.17
C ILE A 256 -6.08 11.42 -4.53
N TRP A 257 -5.91 10.44 -3.65
CA TRP A 257 -7.02 9.84 -2.92
C TRP A 257 -7.73 10.84 -1.99
N VAL A 258 -6.99 11.67 -1.25
CA VAL A 258 -7.57 12.73 -0.42
C VAL A 258 -8.44 13.64 -1.28
N PHE A 259 -7.94 14.08 -2.44
CA PHE A 259 -8.72 14.90 -3.37
C PHE A 259 -10.02 14.21 -3.80
N TRP A 260 -9.97 12.92 -4.14
CA TRP A 260 -11.15 12.15 -4.52
C TRP A 260 -12.15 11.95 -3.38
N VAL A 261 -11.68 11.72 -2.15
CA VAL A 261 -12.53 11.66 -0.95
C VAL A 261 -13.23 12.99 -0.72
N LEU A 262 -12.50 14.10 -0.77
CA LEU A 262 -13.05 15.45 -0.58
C LEU A 262 -14.08 15.79 -1.66
N ARG A 263 -13.76 15.50 -2.93
CA ARG A 263 -14.70 15.65 -4.06
C ARG A 263 -15.96 14.81 -3.84
N ASN A 264 -15.83 13.56 -3.42
CA ASN A 264 -16.98 12.69 -3.17
C ASN A 264 -17.87 13.24 -2.04
N ARG A 265 -17.27 13.66 -0.92
CA ARG A 265 -17.99 14.27 0.20
C ARG A 265 -18.70 15.56 -0.22
N TYR A 266 -18.05 16.40 -1.02
CA TYR A 266 -18.66 17.62 -1.56
C TYR A 266 -19.88 17.32 -2.43
N LEU A 267 -19.76 16.36 -3.37
CA LEU A 267 -20.86 15.98 -4.26
C LEU A 267 -22.06 15.40 -3.48
N VAL A 268 -21.81 14.52 -2.50
CA VAL A 268 -22.87 13.97 -1.63
C VAL A 268 -23.57 15.06 -0.84
N ARG A 269 -22.81 16.02 -0.25
CA ARG A 269 -23.38 17.17 0.45
C ARG A 269 -24.23 18.05 -0.48
N LYS A 270 -23.77 18.31 -1.71
CA LYS A 270 -24.50 19.09 -2.71
C LYS A 270 -25.81 18.41 -3.13
N GLN A 271 -25.80 17.08 -3.33
CA GLN A 271 -27.01 16.31 -3.65
C GLN A 271 -28.03 16.35 -2.51
N LYS A 272 -27.59 16.13 -1.26
CA LYS A 272 -28.48 16.24 -0.08
C LYS A 272 -29.13 17.62 0.03
N ARG A 273 -28.35 18.71 -0.16
CA ARG A 273 -28.89 20.08 -0.15
C ARG A 273 -29.95 20.31 -1.23
N LYS A 274 -29.74 19.83 -2.45
CA LYS A 274 -30.74 19.91 -3.53
C LYS A 274 -32.03 19.16 -3.19
N LEU A 275 -31.92 17.96 -2.60
CA LEU A 275 -33.07 17.17 -2.14
C LEU A 275 -33.87 17.91 -1.06
N TYR A 276 -33.20 18.48 -0.05
CA TYR A 276 -33.88 19.28 0.97
C TYR A 276 -34.59 20.51 0.40
N GLN A 277 -34.00 21.19 -0.60
CA GLN A 277 -34.65 22.31 -1.29
C GLN A 277 -35.89 21.87 -2.09
N LEU A 278 -35.83 20.70 -2.75
CA LEU A 278 -36.96 20.11 -3.46
C LEU A 278 -38.11 19.76 -2.50
N PHE A 279 -37.81 19.09 -1.38
CA PHE A 279 -38.81 18.75 -0.37
C PHE A 279 -39.38 19.99 0.32
N GLY A 280 -38.56 21.00 0.62
CA GLY A 280 -39.03 22.27 1.16
C GLY A 280 -39.99 22.98 0.21
N LYS A 281 -39.70 22.97 -1.10
CA LYS A 281 -40.62 23.50 -2.13
C LYS A 281 -41.92 22.69 -2.19
N LEU A 282 -41.84 21.36 -2.20
CA LEU A 282 -43.03 20.49 -2.23
C LEU A 282 -43.97 20.72 -1.03
N ASN A 283 -43.41 20.85 0.17
CA ASN A 283 -44.20 21.13 1.37
C ASN A 283 -44.78 22.54 1.41
N SER A 284 -44.21 23.50 0.68
CA SER A 284 -44.79 24.85 0.55
C SER A 284 -45.88 24.95 -0.50
N THR A 285 -45.98 23.97 -1.42
CA THR A 285 -46.97 23.93 -2.50
C THR A 285 -48.19 23.05 -2.20
N LEU A 286 -48.13 22.22 -1.14
CA LEU A 286 -49.28 21.44 -0.70
C LEU A 286 -50.19 22.34 0.17
N PRO A 287 -51.51 22.38 -0.08
CA PRO A 287 -52.43 23.11 0.78
C PRO A 287 -52.36 22.54 2.20
N ARG A 288 -52.24 23.43 3.18
CA ARG A 288 -52.36 23.06 4.60
C ARG A 288 -53.85 22.82 4.86
N GLU A 289 -54.21 21.56 5.08
CA GLU A 289 -55.49 21.18 5.69
C GLU A 289 -55.59 21.69 7.13
#